data_AF-A0A7S3T0F8-F1
#
_entry.id   AF-A0A7S3T0F8-F1
#
_cell.length_a   1.000
_cell.length_b   1.000
_cell.length_c   1.000
_cell.angle_alpha   90.00
_cell.angle_beta   90.00
_cell.angle_gamma   90.00
#
_symmetry.space_group_name_H-M   'P 1'
#
loop_
_entity.id
_entity.type
_entity.pdbx_description
1 polymer ?
#
loop_
_entity_poly.entity_id
_entity_poly.type
_entity_poly.pdbx_seq_one_letter_code
_entity_poly.pdbx_strand_id
1 'polypeptide(L)'
;SLLPSRWRGAAAVAAAAVGVALASSSSSVEPGPWETGLSAAEVLSSPAWPAAFPLTATHLARLDETPDTRFYARPRINVQHVDESAIAALQELYAQELPRGGAVLDLMSSWTSHLAEGRGRDRADGHFARVSGLGAHAEELRANPALHDYHAHDINADPRLPMYADESFDAVVCS
;
A
#
# COMPACT_ATOMS: atom_id res chain seq x y z
N SER A 1 -44.17 -56.27 8.99
CA SER A 1 -45.41 -55.49 9.19
C SER A 1 -45.53 -54.48 8.06
N LEU A 2 -46.60 -54.63 7.27
CA LEU A 2 -47.22 -53.66 6.34
C LEU A 2 -46.40 -53.13 5.13
N LEU A 3 -46.56 -53.81 3.99
CA LEU A 3 -46.66 -53.22 2.64
C LEU A 3 -48.00 -52.43 2.51
N PRO A 4 -48.12 -51.45 1.58
CA PRO A 4 -48.59 -51.73 0.20
C PRO A 4 -47.88 -50.86 -0.88
N SER A 5 -47.43 -51.41 -2.02
CA SER A 5 -48.17 -51.67 -3.28
C SER A 5 -48.98 -50.46 -3.78
N ARG A 6 -48.71 -49.83 -4.93
CA ARG A 6 -48.98 -50.23 -6.35
C ARG A 6 -48.52 -49.03 -7.23
N TRP A 7 -48.02 -49.15 -8.47
CA TRP A 7 -48.72 -49.20 -9.77
C TRP A 7 -47.62 -49.07 -10.86
N ARG A 8 -47.38 -50.09 -11.71
CA ARG A 8 -47.67 -50.15 -13.17
C ARG A 8 -47.44 -48.86 -13.97
N GLY A 9 -46.61 -48.97 -15.02
CA GLY A 9 -46.74 -48.15 -16.25
C GLY A 9 -45.42 -47.67 -16.82
N ALA A 10 -44.92 -48.36 -17.85
CA ALA A 10 -43.89 -47.82 -18.73
C ALA A 10 -44.54 -46.79 -19.68
N ALA A 11 -43.94 -45.61 -19.80
CA ALA A 11 -44.03 -44.77 -20.99
C ALA A 11 -42.76 -43.92 -21.06
N ALA A 12 -41.91 -44.24 -22.02
CA ALA A 12 -40.76 -43.42 -22.37
C ALA A 12 -41.26 -42.08 -22.92
N VAL A 13 -40.90 -40.99 -22.26
CA VAL A 13 -41.06 -39.64 -22.81
C VAL A 13 -39.67 -39.19 -23.25
N ALA A 14 -39.53 -38.99 -24.57
CA ALA A 14 -38.32 -38.50 -25.19
C ALA A 14 -37.99 -37.10 -24.63
N ALA A 15 -36.82 -36.96 -24.02
CA ALA A 15 -36.28 -35.66 -23.69
C ALA A 15 -35.77 -35.01 -24.99
N ALA A 16 -36.55 -34.05 -25.52
CA ALA A 16 -36.05 -33.15 -26.54
C ALA A 16 -34.98 -32.26 -25.89
N ALA A 17 -33.72 -32.42 -26.31
CA ALA A 17 -32.66 -31.50 -25.96
C ALA A 17 -32.93 -30.16 -26.65
N VAL A 18 -33.46 -29.19 -25.90
CA VAL A 18 -33.43 -27.78 -26.31
C VAL A 18 -31.98 -27.33 -26.16
N GLY A 19 -31.24 -27.31 -27.26
CA GLY A 19 -29.92 -26.69 -27.31
C GLY A 19 -30.07 -25.18 -27.07
N VAL A 20 -29.73 -24.72 -25.86
CA VAL A 20 -29.46 -23.31 -25.64
C VAL A 20 -28.10 -23.02 -26.24
N ALA A 21 -28.07 -22.41 -27.42
CA ALA A 21 -26.86 -21.82 -27.95
C ALA A 21 -26.48 -20.63 -27.05
N LEU A 22 -25.52 -20.83 -26.15
CA LEU A 22 -24.85 -19.72 -25.48
C LEU A 22 -24.03 -18.98 -26.54
N ALA A 23 -24.59 -17.89 -27.07
CA ALA A 23 -23.82 -16.94 -27.85
C ALA A 23 -22.76 -16.35 -26.92
N SER A 24 -21.53 -16.86 -27.01
CA SER A 24 -20.37 -16.22 -26.42
C SER A 24 -20.14 -14.95 -27.22
N SER A 25 -20.64 -13.82 -26.72
CA SER A 25 -20.22 -12.52 -27.21
C SER A 25 -18.80 -12.29 -26.73
N SER A 26 -17.82 -12.55 -27.61
CA SER A 26 -16.49 -11.99 -27.42
C SER A 26 -16.63 -10.49 -27.65
N SER A 27 -16.76 -9.70 -26.59
CA SER A 27 -16.50 -8.27 -26.70
C SER A 27 -15.01 -8.13 -26.96
N SER A 28 -14.63 -7.86 -28.20
CA SER A 28 -13.30 -7.33 -28.51
C SER A 28 -13.24 -5.97 -27.82
N VAL A 29 -12.66 -5.92 -26.62
CA VAL A 29 -12.22 -4.66 -26.04
C VAL A 29 -11.03 -4.26 -26.88
N GLU A 30 -11.19 -3.23 -27.71
CA GLU A 30 -10.06 -2.66 -28.43
C GLU A 30 -9.04 -2.19 -27.38
N PRO A 31 -7.79 -2.65 -27.47
CA PRO A 31 -6.77 -2.31 -26.50
C PRO A 31 -6.61 -0.79 -26.44
N GLY A 32 -6.57 -0.25 -25.22
CA GLY A 32 -6.32 1.17 -25.04
C GLY A 32 -4.96 1.57 -25.64
N PRO A 33 -4.73 2.85 -25.95
CA PRO A 33 -3.45 3.32 -26.50
C PRO A 33 -2.23 3.09 -25.57
N TRP A 34 -2.48 2.65 -24.32
CA TRP A 34 -1.48 2.26 -23.32
C TRP A 34 -1.23 0.75 -23.25
N GLU A 35 -2.04 -0.07 -23.91
CA GLU A 35 -1.87 -1.52 -24.02
C GLU A 35 -0.94 -1.83 -25.19
N THR A 36 0.37 -1.70 -24.92
CA THR A 36 1.42 -1.89 -25.94
C THR A 36 1.58 -3.34 -26.41
N GLY A 37 0.98 -4.30 -25.71
CA GLY A 37 1.22 -5.73 -25.93
C GLY A 37 2.62 -6.20 -25.53
N LEU A 38 3.46 -5.30 -25.02
CA LEU A 38 4.82 -5.56 -24.58
C LEU A 38 4.85 -5.80 -23.07
N SER A 39 5.76 -6.66 -22.63
CA SER A 39 6.11 -6.76 -21.22
C SER A 39 6.80 -5.49 -20.74
N ALA A 40 6.76 -5.23 -19.42
CA ALA A 40 7.49 -4.11 -18.84
C ALA A 40 8.99 -4.14 -19.18
N ALA A 41 9.60 -5.32 -19.24
CA ALA A 41 11.01 -5.49 -19.60
C ALA A 41 11.30 -5.07 -21.06
N GLU A 42 10.43 -5.42 -22.00
CA GLU A 42 10.56 -5.02 -23.41
C GLU A 42 10.42 -3.50 -23.56
N VAL A 43 9.45 -2.88 -22.87
CA VAL A 43 9.28 -1.42 -22.87
C VAL A 43 10.52 -0.72 -22.31
N LEU A 44 11.09 -1.21 -21.21
CA LEU A 44 12.27 -0.62 -20.57
C LEU A 44 13.56 -0.84 -21.36
N SER A 45 13.62 -1.82 -22.25
CA SER A 45 14.80 -2.09 -23.09
C SER A 45 15.01 -1.04 -24.19
N SER A 46 13.93 -0.42 -24.67
CA SER A 46 13.97 0.64 -25.68
C SER A 46 12.78 1.60 -25.49
N PRO A 47 12.80 2.41 -24.41
CA PRO A 47 11.65 3.23 -24.06
C PRO A 47 11.45 4.36 -25.08
N ALA A 48 10.22 4.46 -25.61
CA ALA A 48 9.80 5.51 -26.53
C ALA A 48 9.41 6.79 -25.76
N TRP A 49 10.36 7.38 -25.04
CA TRP A 49 10.11 8.62 -24.29
C TRP A 49 9.74 9.77 -25.23
N PRO A 50 8.76 10.63 -24.87
CA PRO A 50 8.49 11.84 -25.63
C PRO A 50 9.72 12.77 -25.60
N ALA A 51 9.95 13.49 -26.69
CA ALA A 51 11.10 14.40 -26.83
C ALA A 51 11.10 15.56 -25.81
N ALA A 52 9.95 15.84 -25.20
CA ALA A 52 9.78 16.81 -24.13
C ALA A 52 8.89 16.21 -23.03
N PHE A 53 9.06 16.73 -21.81
CA PHE A 53 8.24 16.31 -20.67
C PHE A 53 6.75 16.60 -20.97
N PRO A 54 5.88 15.58 -20.94
CA PRO A 54 4.52 15.71 -21.46
C PRO A 54 3.56 16.42 -20.49
N LEU A 55 3.96 16.63 -19.23
CA LEU A 55 3.13 17.28 -18.22
C LEU A 55 3.41 18.79 -18.17
N THR A 56 2.35 19.58 -18.12
CA THR A 56 2.43 21.03 -17.97
C THR A 56 2.29 21.42 -16.49
N ALA A 57 2.57 22.69 -16.16
CA ALA A 57 2.34 23.20 -14.80
C ALA A 57 0.89 22.98 -14.34
N THR A 58 -0.09 23.09 -15.24
CA THR A 58 -1.50 22.83 -14.93
C THR A 58 -1.76 21.36 -14.60
N HIS A 59 -1.08 20.42 -15.26
CA HIS A 59 -1.19 18.99 -14.94
C HIS A 59 -0.59 18.64 -13.57
N LEU A 60 0.33 19.48 -13.08
CA LEU A 60 1.01 19.31 -11.79
C LEU A 60 0.45 20.20 -10.68
N ALA A 61 -0.56 21.04 -10.98
CA ALA A 61 -1.20 21.89 -10.00
C ALA A 61 -2.09 21.04 -9.06
N ARG A 62 -2.19 21.44 -7.79
CA ARG A 62 -3.09 20.77 -6.84
C ARG A 62 -4.53 21.03 -7.28
N LEU A 63 -5.33 19.97 -7.29
CA LEU A 63 -6.79 20.10 -7.51
C LEU A 63 -7.48 20.74 -6.31
N ASP A 64 -6.88 20.61 -5.12
CA ASP A 64 -7.34 21.20 -3.88
C ASP A 64 -6.16 21.81 -3.11
N GLU A 65 -6.28 23.09 -2.81
CA GLU A 65 -5.31 23.89 -2.05
C GLU A 65 -5.65 23.95 -0.55
N THR A 66 -6.68 23.20 -0.10
CA THR A 66 -7.01 23.17 1.31
C THR A 66 -5.88 22.51 2.12
N PRO A 67 -5.58 22.99 3.34
CA PRO A 67 -4.51 22.42 4.15
C PRO A 67 -4.77 20.95 4.49
N ASP A 68 -3.72 20.13 4.38
CA ASP A 68 -3.76 18.69 4.68
C ASP A 68 -4.23 18.41 6.12
N THR A 69 -4.04 19.36 7.05
CA THR A 69 -4.53 19.28 8.44
C THR A 69 -6.04 19.05 8.53
N ARG A 70 -6.83 19.44 7.52
CA ARG A 70 -8.27 19.10 7.45
C ARG A 70 -8.50 17.63 7.17
N PHE A 71 -7.70 17.04 6.28
CA PHE A 71 -7.80 15.63 5.93
C PHE A 71 -7.28 14.72 7.05
N TYR A 72 -6.26 15.17 7.78
CA TYR A 72 -5.66 14.49 8.93
C TYR A 72 -6.23 14.94 10.29
N ALA A 73 -7.38 15.62 10.30
CA ALA A 73 -7.99 16.15 11.53
C ALA A 73 -8.43 15.06 12.53
N ARG A 74 -8.51 13.81 12.09
CA ARG A 74 -8.87 12.66 12.93
C ARG A 74 -7.84 11.55 12.76
N PRO A 75 -7.47 10.86 13.85
CA PRO A 75 -6.57 9.72 13.78
C PRO A 75 -7.20 8.57 13.00
N ARG A 76 -6.38 7.85 12.25
CA ARG A 76 -6.71 6.70 11.41
C ARG A 76 -6.01 5.44 11.90
N ILE A 77 -6.13 5.19 13.20
CA ILE A 77 -5.58 3.98 13.83
C ILE A 77 -6.26 2.75 13.24
N ASN A 78 -5.46 1.72 12.91
CA ASN A 78 -5.88 0.47 12.24
C ASN A 78 -6.29 0.65 10.77
N VAL A 79 -6.09 1.81 10.17
CA VAL A 79 -6.25 1.96 8.71
C VAL A 79 -4.91 1.64 8.08
N GLN A 80 -4.87 0.54 7.33
CA GLN A 80 -3.69 0.14 6.58
C GLN A 80 -3.80 0.67 5.15
N HIS A 81 -2.88 1.56 4.78
CA HIS A 81 -2.87 2.24 3.48
C HIS A 81 -2.01 1.52 2.42
N VAL A 82 -1.17 0.59 2.86
CA VAL A 82 -0.25 -0.20 2.04
C VAL A 82 -0.64 -1.67 2.14
N ASP A 83 -0.75 -2.38 1.02
CA ASP A 83 -1.12 -3.79 1.05
C ASP A 83 -0.04 -4.67 1.70
N GLU A 84 -0.42 -5.86 2.14
CA GLU A 84 0.46 -6.78 2.89
C GLU A 84 1.73 -7.16 2.11
N SER A 85 1.67 -7.25 0.78
CA SER A 85 2.83 -7.62 -0.03
C SER A 85 3.85 -6.48 -0.10
N ALA A 86 3.37 -5.24 -0.21
CA ALA A 86 4.21 -4.05 -0.16
C ALA A 86 4.81 -3.85 1.25
N ILE A 87 4.05 -4.11 2.32
CA ILE A 87 4.59 -4.10 3.69
C ILE A 87 5.73 -5.12 3.82
N ALA A 88 5.53 -6.35 3.36
CA ALA A 88 6.55 -7.39 3.45
C ALA A 88 7.83 -7.00 2.67
N ALA A 89 7.68 -6.42 1.49
CA ALA A 89 8.81 -5.93 0.69
C ALA A 89 9.55 -4.78 1.40
N LEU A 90 8.83 -3.84 2.01
CA LEU A 90 9.43 -2.76 2.80
C LEU A 90 10.19 -3.30 4.01
N GLN A 91 9.61 -4.26 4.74
CA GLN A 91 10.25 -4.89 5.88
C GLN A 91 11.54 -5.60 5.49
N GLU A 92 11.55 -6.32 4.37
CA GLU A 92 12.74 -6.98 3.84
C GLU A 92 13.81 -5.95 3.44
N LEU A 93 13.42 -4.91 2.69
CA LEU A 93 14.32 -3.85 2.27
C LEU A 93 14.96 -3.15 3.47
N TYR A 94 14.15 -2.73 4.44
CA TYR A 94 14.63 -2.04 5.63
C TYR A 94 15.52 -2.94 6.50
N ALA A 95 15.25 -4.24 6.55
CA ALA A 95 16.12 -5.18 7.25
C ALA A 95 17.51 -5.34 6.58
N GLN A 96 17.62 -5.08 5.28
CA GLN A 96 18.86 -5.18 4.52
C GLN A 96 19.64 -3.86 4.53
N GLU A 97 18.94 -2.73 4.34
CA GLU A 97 19.56 -1.42 4.08
C GLU A 97 19.77 -0.59 5.35
N LEU A 98 18.92 -0.73 6.38
CA LEU A 98 19.04 0.12 7.57
C LEU A 98 20.21 -0.34 8.46
N PRO A 99 21.01 0.61 8.98
CA PRO A 99 22.16 0.30 9.79
C PRO A 99 21.74 -0.32 11.12
N ARG A 100 22.27 -1.51 11.41
CA ARG A 100 22.06 -2.16 12.71
C ARG A 100 22.67 -1.31 13.81
N GLY A 101 21.89 -1.08 14.87
CA GLY A 101 22.26 -0.21 15.97
C GLY A 101 22.24 1.28 15.62
N GLY A 102 21.78 1.66 14.42
CA GLY A 102 21.66 3.06 14.03
C GLY A 102 20.44 3.75 14.61
N ALA A 103 20.45 5.08 14.56
CA ALA A 103 19.30 5.95 14.80
C ALA A 103 18.53 6.17 13.49
N VAL A 104 17.24 5.84 13.49
CA VAL A 104 16.36 5.94 12.31
C VAL A 104 15.27 6.98 12.56
N LEU A 105 15.00 7.82 11.57
CA LEU A 105 13.82 8.68 11.52
C LEU A 105 12.81 8.09 10.53
N ASP A 106 11.62 7.74 11.03
CA ASP A 106 10.45 7.47 10.22
C ASP A 106 9.69 8.78 9.97
N LEU A 107 9.91 9.36 8.79
CA LEU A 107 9.33 10.60 8.33
C LEU A 107 7.96 10.33 7.71
N MET A 108 6.94 11.06 8.14
CA MET A 108 5.53 10.81 7.80
C MET A 108 4.95 9.53 8.42
N SER A 109 5.48 9.16 9.59
CA SER A 109 5.02 8.01 10.38
C SER A 109 3.55 8.14 10.83
N SER A 110 2.93 6.99 11.06
CA SER A 110 1.58 6.87 11.61
C SER A 110 1.58 5.86 12.78
N TRP A 111 0.50 5.08 12.93
CA TRP A 111 0.35 4.04 13.95
C TRP A 111 1.20 2.78 13.67
N THR A 112 1.88 2.73 12.53
CA THR A 112 2.84 1.69 12.13
C THR A 112 3.96 2.32 11.30
N SER A 113 5.17 1.74 11.35
CA SER A 113 6.40 2.21 10.66
C SER A 113 6.89 1.29 9.56
N HIS A 114 6.17 0.20 9.26
CA HIS A 114 6.58 -0.86 8.32
C HIS A 114 7.99 -1.43 8.55
N LEU A 115 8.58 -1.19 9.72
CA LEU A 115 9.78 -1.87 10.19
C LEU A 115 9.44 -3.32 10.51
N ALA A 116 10.38 -4.24 10.27
CA ALA A 116 10.14 -5.67 10.48
C ALA A 116 9.69 -5.96 11.92
N GLU A 117 8.71 -6.85 12.09
CA GLU A 117 8.10 -7.12 13.39
C GLU A 117 9.15 -7.48 14.46
N GLY A 118 9.02 -6.86 15.64
CA GLY A 118 9.94 -7.06 16.75
C GLY A 118 11.27 -6.32 16.63
N ARG A 119 11.48 -5.50 15.59
CA ARG A 119 12.70 -4.70 15.40
C ARG A 119 12.36 -3.24 15.76
N GLY A 120 12.79 -2.82 16.95
CA GLY A 120 12.46 -1.52 17.55
C GLY A 120 11.60 -1.61 18.82
N ARG A 121 11.11 -2.81 19.17
CA ARG A 121 10.22 -3.01 20.32
C ARG A 121 10.97 -3.12 21.64
N ASP A 122 12.23 -3.55 21.63
CA ASP A 122 12.95 -3.89 22.87
C ASP A 122 14.19 -3.03 23.16
N ARG A 123 14.88 -2.32 22.28
CA ARG A 123 16.31 -1.91 22.51
C ARG A 123 17.25 -3.11 22.76
N ALA A 124 16.86 -4.14 23.52
CA ALA A 124 17.61 -5.36 23.79
C ALA A 124 17.67 -6.31 22.58
N ASP A 125 16.71 -6.20 21.65
CA ASP A 125 16.79 -6.76 20.29
C ASP A 125 17.97 -6.16 19.51
N GLY A 126 18.48 -5.01 19.94
CA GLY A 126 19.75 -4.42 19.48
C GLY A 126 19.75 -4.01 18.02
N HIS A 127 18.57 -3.91 17.40
CA HIS A 127 18.47 -3.67 15.97
C HIS A 127 18.59 -2.19 15.62
N PHE A 128 18.04 -1.29 16.44
CA PHE A 128 18.19 0.15 16.30
C PHE A 128 18.54 0.76 17.66
N ALA A 129 19.41 1.75 17.69
CA ALA A 129 19.67 2.51 18.92
C ALA A 129 18.50 3.45 19.24
N ARG A 130 17.82 3.94 18.21
CA ARG A 130 16.68 4.85 18.30
C ARG A 130 15.84 4.77 17.03
N VAL A 131 14.54 4.86 17.19
CA VAL A 131 13.57 5.02 16.10
C VAL A 131 12.67 6.18 16.50
N SER A 132 12.75 7.28 15.76
CA SER A 132 11.92 8.46 15.96
C SER A 132 10.85 8.52 14.88
N GLY A 133 9.61 8.80 15.26
CA GLY A 133 8.55 9.05 14.28
C GLY A 133 8.19 10.52 14.19
N LEU A 134 8.06 11.03 12.97
CA LEU A 134 7.47 12.34 12.73
C LEU A 134 6.21 12.16 11.87
N GLY A 135 5.08 12.67 12.32
CA GLY A 135 3.82 12.49 11.61
C GLY A 135 2.80 13.60 11.88
N ALA A 136 1.65 13.51 11.21
CA ALA A 136 0.62 14.52 11.31
C ALA A 136 -0.20 14.44 12.61
N HIS A 137 -0.29 13.25 13.23
CA HIS A 137 -1.19 13.03 14.36
C HIS A 137 -0.53 12.32 15.55
N ALA A 138 -0.47 13.02 16.69
CA ALA A 138 0.19 12.51 17.91
C ALA A 138 -0.42 11.20 18.45
N GLU A 139 -1.73 10.99 18.28
CA GLU A 139 -2.39 9.75 18.73
C GLU A 139 -2.02 8.53 17.90
N GLU A 140 -1.78 8.70 16.60
CA GLU A 140 -1.30 7.61 15.74
C GLU A 140 0.13 7.24 16.13
N LEU A 141 1.00 8.25 16.20
CA LEU A 141 2.40 8.08 16.60
C LEU A 141 2.53 7.40 17.97
N ARG A 142 1.69 7.76 18.94
CA ARG A 142 1.68 7.13 20.26
C ARG A 142 1.27 5.66 20.21
N ALA A 143 0.40 5.29 19.28
CA ALA A 143 -0.04 3.91 19.10
C ALA A 143 1.01 3.04 18.37
N ASN A 144 2.04 3.66 17.78
CA ASN A 144 3.05 2.96 17.01
C ASN A 144 4.06 2.24 17.90
N PRO A 145 4.09 0.90 17.87
CA PRO A 145 4.94 0.12 18.77
C PRO A 145 6.43 0.11 18.37
N ALA A 146 6.78 0.62 17.18
CA ALA A 146 8.17 0.65 16.71
C ALA A 146 8.94 1.90 17.16
N LEU A 147 8.23 2.95 17.62
CA LEU A 147 8.83 4.24 17.95
C LEU A 147 9.34 4.30 19.39
N HIS A 148 10.55 4.80 19.55
CA HIS A 148 11.14 5.14 20.84
C HIS A 148 10.71 6.53 21.31
N ASP A 149 10.56 7.46 20.36
CA ASP A 149 10.07 8.81 20.56
C ASP A 149 9.34 9.31 19.31
N TYR A 150 8.54 10.36 19.44
CA TYR A 150 7.78 10.91 18.33
C TYR A 150 7.49 12.41 18.45
N HIS A 151 7.31 13.06 17.31
CA HIS A 151 6.87 14.45 17.20
C HIS A 151 5.73 14.59 16.19
N ALA A 152 4.65 15.24 16.61
CA ALA A 152 3.62 15.68 15.67
C ALA A 152 4.05 17.03 15.08
N HIS A 153 4.27 17.09 13.76
CA HIS A 153 4.79 18.27 13.09
C HIS A 153 4.29 18.35 11.64
N ASP A 154 3.79 19.53 11.25
CA ASP A 154 3.31 19.78 9.89
C ASP A 154 4.43 20.35 9.01
N ILE A 155 5.06 19.46 8.25
CA ILE A 155 6.16 19.81 7.34
C ILE A 155 5.71 20.62 6.13
N ASN A 156 4.41 20.64 5.79
CA ASN A 156 3.89 21.49 4.73
C ASN A 156 3.85 22.95 5.19
N ALA A 157 3.62 23.19 6.48
CA ALA A 157 3.60 24.53 7.07
C ALA A 157 5.01 25.02 7.46
N ASP A 158 5.82 24.16 8.09
CA ASP A 158 7.22 24.45 8.43
C ASP A 158 8.11 23.23 8.10
N PRO A 159 8.86 23.24 6.99
CA PRO A 159 9.66 22.09 6.57
C PRO A 159 10.91 21.87 7.43
N ARG A 160 11.20 22.78 8.37
CA ARG A 160 12.35 22.64 9.27
C ARG A 160 12.05 21.63 10.37
N LEU A 161 13.09 20.94 10.84
CA LEU A 161 13.01 19.92 11.88
C LEU A 161 13.75 20.31 13.17
N PRO A 162 13.36 21.42 13.84
CA PRO A 162 14.12 21.97 14.98
C PRO A 162 14.10 21.09 16.23
N MET A 163 13.26 20.06 16.26
CA MET A 163 13.22 19.06 17.33
C MET A 163 14.40 18.08 17.30
N TYR A 164 15.13 18.03 16.17
CA TYR A 164 16.28 17.16 15.98
C TYR A 164 17.56 17.98 15.82
N ALA A 165 18.67 17.40 16.27
CA ALA A 165 19.98 17.96 15.99
C ALA A 165 20.42 17.57 14.57
N ASP A 166 21.27 18.39 13.96
CA ASP A 166 21.89 18.04 12.69
C ASP A 166 22.68 16.73 12.83
N GLU A 167 22.66 15.91 11.77
CA GLU A 167 23.38 14.63 11.70
C GLU A 167 23.04 13.64 12.84
N SER A 168 21.85 13.75 13.45
CA SER A 168 21.45 12.90 14.58
C SER A 168 20.85 11.53 14.20
N PHE A 169 20.74 11.23 12.91
CA PHE A 169 20.17 10.00 12.38
C PHE A 169 21.10 9.38 11.34
N ASP A 170 21.23 8.05 11.39
CA ASP A 170 22.00 7.27 10.44
C ASP A 170 21.18 6.90 9.19
N ALA A 171 19.85 6.92 9.30
CA ALA A 171 18.94 6.69 8.18
C ALA A 171 17.58 7.42 8.37
N VAL A 172 16.93 7.73 7.25
CA VAL A 172 15.58 8.29 7.21
C VAL A 172 14.74 7.44 6.25
N VAL A 173 13.54 7.04 6.70
CA VAL A 173 12.55 6.31 5.90
C VAL A 173 11.26 7.12 5.81
N CYS A 174 10.45 6.85 4.78
CA CYS A 174 9.13 7.47 4.57
C CYS A 174 8.29 6.48 3.77
N SER A 175 7.29 5.85 4.41
CA SER A 175 6.49 4.77 3.81
C SER A 175 5.06 4.73 4.32
#